data_AF-A0A0C9XB11-F1
#
_entry.id   AF-A0A0C9XB11-F1
#
_cell.length_a   1.000
_cell.length_b   1.000
_cell.length_c   1.000
_cell.angle_alpha   90.00
_cell.angle_beta   90.00
_cell.angle_gamma   90.00
#
_symmetry.space_group_name_H-M   'P 1'
#
loop_
_entity.id
_entity.type
_entity.pdbx_description
1 polymer ?
#
loop_
_entity_poly.entity_id
_entity_poly.type
_entity_poly.pdbx_seq_one_letter_code
_entity_poly.pdbx_strand_id
1 'polypeptide(L)'
;MVQKEALLTFLGISTDLHSLPPTLRNTYMKYKALINASKPMQGLRSSQEWTHHLDEHGVEHWVPVFVDLVNVFIAKSQFYSSWKGSFSRAQKHPQMKSWLDANSDAESDSEIWAEIKDADNYTIVDLAEWLKRKDVVKRKRSAVASAGKKSVVKQEKRKKERKASSEESDESSDGKKLKLKLKVKTKSKKNSSE
;
A
#
# COMPACT_ATOMS: atom_id res chain seq x y z
N MET A 1 2.27 5.83 -30.67
CA MET A 1 2.83 4.47 -30.48
C MET A 1 4.29 4.55 -30.06
N VAL A 2 5.11 5.29 -30.82
CA VAL A 2 6.55 5.50 -30.58
C VAL A 2 6.96 5.82 -29.13
N GLN A 3 6.30 6.79 -28.45
CA GLN A 3 6.63 7.12 -27.05
C GLN A 3 6.45 5.95 -26.08
N LYS A 4 5.41 5.14 -26.26
CA LYS A 4 5.14 3.99 -25.38
C LYS A 4 6.19 2.91 -25.58
N GLU A 5 6.53 2.62 -26.83
CA GLU A 5 7.55 1.65 -27.18
C GLU A 5 8.93 2.10 -26.68
N ALA A 6 9.31 3.36 -26.91
CA ALA A 6 10.55 3.92 -26.39
C ALA A 6 10.63 3.77 -24.86
N LEU A 7 9.55 4.08 -24.13
CA LEU A 7 9.50 3.92 -22.68
C LEU A 7 9.64 2.46 -22.23
N LEU A 8 8.92 1.53 -22.88
CA LEU A 8 9.00 0.11 -22.53
C LEU A 8 10.40 -0.46 -22.80
N THR A 9 10.96 -0.18 -23.98
CA THR A 9 12.31 -0.62 -24.37
C THR A 9 13.37 -0.09 -23.43
N PHE A 10 13.34 1.21 -23.09
CA PHE A 10 14.31 1.81 -22.16
C PHE A 10 14.23 1.18 -20.77
N LEU A 11 13.03 0.88 -20.29
CA LEU A 11 12.82 0.26 -18.98
C LEU A 11 13.07 -1.26 -18.98
N GLY A 12 13.47 -1.84 -20.12
CA GLY A 12 13.66 -3.29 -20.28
C GLY A 12 12.37 -4.09 -20.12
N ILE A 13 11.22 -3.47 -20.37
CA ILE A 13 9.92 -4.13 -20.32
C ILE A 13 9.58 -4.61 -21.74
N SER A 14 9.25 -5.89 -21.89
CA SER A 14 8.80 -6.43 -23.17
C SER A 14 7.61 -5.63 -23.71
N THR A 15 7.71 -5.22 -24.97
CA THR A 15 6.63 -4.53 -25.68
C THR A 15 5.40 -5.41 -25.75
N ASP A 16 5.52 -6.72 -25.91
CA ASP A 16 4.37 -7.64 -25.98
C ASP A 16 3.64 -7.81 -24.63
N LEU A 17 4.23 -7.33 -23.52
CA LEU A 17 3.61 -7.45 -22.21
C LEU A 17 2.26 -6.73 -22.14
N HIS A 18 2.07 -5.63 -22.87
CA HIS A 18 0.79 -4.91 -22.86
C HIS A 18 -0.34 -5.68 -23.57
N SER A 19 0.00 -6.47 -24.61
CA SER A 19 -0.96 -7.22 -25.44
C SER A 19 -1.42 -8.54 -24.82
N LEU A 20 -0.72 -9.02 -23.76
CA LEU A 20 -1.11 -10.25 -23.07
C LEU A 20 -2.57 -10.22 -22.59
N PRO A 21 -3.29 -11.36 -22.67
CA PRO A 21 -4.67 -11.45 -22.24
C PRO A 21 -4.80 -11.11 -20.75
N PRO A 22 -5.94 -10.58 -20.29
CA PRO A 22 -6.13 -10.06 -18.94
C PRO A 22 -6.37 -11.15 -17.90
N THR A 23 -5.67 -12.28 -17.98
CA THR A 23 -5.69 -13.31 -16.92
C THR A 23 -5.08 -12.74 -15.65
N LEU A 24 -5.41 -13.29 -14.48
CA LEU A 24 -4.88 -12.80 -13.21
C LEU A 24 -3.34 -12.83 -13.16
N ARG A 25 -2.73 -13.89 -13.68
CA ARG A 25 -1.25 -14.04 -13.74
C ARG A 25 -0.62 -13.02 -14.67
N ASN A 26 -1.13 -12.85 -15.89
CA ASN A 26 -0.62 -11.84 -16.83
C ASN A 26 -0.77 -10.43 -16.28
N THR A 27 -1.90 -10.17 -15.63
CA THR A 27 -2.16 -8.90 -14.98
C THR A 27 -1.17 -8.64 -13.82
N TYR A 28 -0.85 -9.68 -13.05
CA TYR A 28 0.20 -9.58 -12.04
C TYR A 28 1.60 -9.38 -12.63
N MET A 29 1.92 -10.00 -13.76
CA MET A 29 3.17 -9.74 -14.50
C MET A 29 3.28 -8.27 -14.91
N LYS A 30 2.22 -7.69 -15.48
CA LYS A 30 2.12 -6.25 -15.79
C LYS A 30 2.34 -5.41 -14.53
N TYR A 31 1.70 -5.76 -13.41
CA TYR A 31 1.88 -5.08 -12.13
C TYR A 31 3.33 -5.15 -11.62
N LYS A 32 4.01 -6.31 -11.70
CA LYS A 32 5.42 -6.43 -11.31
C LYS A 32 6.32 -5.53 -12.15
N ALA A 33 6.11 -5.50 -13.48
CA ALA A 33 6.86 -4.63 -14.37
C ALA A 33 6.71 -3.15 -13.97
N LEU A 34 5.49 -2.71 -13.65
CA LEU A 34 5.23 -1.36 -13.14
C LEU A 34 6.02 -1.05 -11.86
N ILE A 35 5.94 -1.94 -10.85
CA ILE A 35 6.62 -1.69 -9.58
C ILE A 35 8.15 -1.70 -9.74
N ASN A 36 8.69 -2.60 -10.56
CA ASN A 36 10.14 -2.68 -10.82
C ASN A 36 10.64 -1.44 -11.56
N ALA A 37 9.86 -0.91 -12.50
CA ALA A 37 10.19 0.31 -13.25
C ALA A 37 10.03 1.60 -12.44
N SER A 38 9.32 1.57 -11.30
CA SER A 38 9.05 2.78 -10.50
C SER A 38 10.32 3.51 -10.05
N LYS A 39 11.40 2.78 -9.73
CA LYS A 39 12.70 3.34 -9.33
C LYS A 39 13.46 3.93 -10.52
N PRO A 40 13.72 3.19 -11.62
CA PRO A 40 14.34 3.75 -12.83
C PRO A 40 13.64 5.02 -13.32
N MET A 41 12.30 5.08 -13.25
CA MET A 41 11.53 6.24 -13.70
C MET A 41 11.83 7.54 -12.93
N GLN A 42 12.25 7.47 -11.67
CA GLN A 42 12.56 8.67 -10.88
C GLN A 42 13.81 9.40 -11.39
N GLY A 43 14.72 8.68 -12.04
CA GLY A 43 15.98 9.23 -12.57
C GLY A 43 15.87 9.76 -14.01
N LEU A 44 14.78 9.51 -14.73
CA LEU A 44 14.67 9.81 -16.17
C LEU A 44 14.86 11.28 -16.51
N ARG A 45 14.37 12.19 -15.67
CA ARG A 45 14.48 13.63 -15.89
C ARG A 45 15.92 14.13 -16.00
N SER A 46 16.84 13.47 -15.31
CA SER A 46 18.26 13.82 -15.27
C SER A 46 19.13 12.85 -16.06
N SER A 47 18.52 11.89 -16.76
CA SER A 47 19.24 10.85 -17.47
C SER A 47 19.59 11.32 -18.88
N GLN A 48 20.89 11.39 -19.16
CA GLN A 48 21.38 11.63 -20.51
C GLN A 48 21.11 10.43 -21.42
N GLU A 49 21.17 9.20 -20.88
CA GLU A 49 20.84 7.96 -21.60
C GLU A 49 19.40 7.99 -22.11
N TRP A 50 18.46 8.50 -21.29
CA TRP A 50 17.06 8.65 -21.72
C TRP A 50 16.91 9.65 -22.87
N THR A 51 17.68 10.73 -22.85
CA THR A 51 17.63 11.75 -23.92
C THR A 51 18.14 11.17 -25.23
N HIS A 52 19.29 10.50 -25.22
CA HIS A 52 19.82 9.81 -26.41
C HIS A 52 18.85 8.74 -26.93
N HIS A 53 18.27 7.95 -26.03
CA HIS A 53 17.26 6.93 -26.39
C HIS A 53 16.05 7.54 -27.08
N LEU A 54 15.59 8.71 -26.64
CA LEU A 54 14.49 9.41 -27.28
C LEU A 54 14.82 9.91 -28.69
N ASP A 55 16.04 10.44 -28.89
CA ASP A 55 16.50 10.90 -30.19
C ASP A 55 16.59 9.74 -31.20
N GLU A 56 17.09 8.58 -30.78
CA GLU A 56 17.11 7.34 -31.59
C GLU A 56 15.70 6.89 -31.99
N HIS A 57 14.73 7.08 -31.10
CA HIS A 57 13.33 6.77 -31.35
C HIS A 57 12.55 7.91 -32.04
N GLY A 58 13.19 9.04 -32.38
CA GLY A 58 12.54 10.18 -33.04
C GLY A 58 11.48 10.88 -32.18
N VAL A 59 11.63 10.84 -30.86
CA VAL A 59 10.71 11.47 -29.91
C VAL A 59 11.35 12.72 -29.32
N GLU A 60 10.73 13.87 -29.53
CA GLU A 60 11.26 15.13 -29.02
C GLU A 60 10.93 15.35 -27.53
N HIS A 61 11.95 15.66 -26.73
CA HIS A 61 11.87 16.27 -25.39
C HIS A 61 10.69 15.81 -24.49
N TRP A 62 10.54 14.49 -24.30
CA TRP A 62 9.49 13.91 -23.47
C TRP A 62 10.03 13.35 -22.15
N VAL A 63 9.42 13.69 -21.02
CA VAL A 63 9.78 13.14 -19.71
C VAL A 63 8.56 12.44 -19.11
N PRO A 64 8.49 11.10 -19.15
CA PRO A 64 7.34 10.37 -18.64
C PRO A 64 7.28 10.42 -17.13
N VAL A 65 6.06 10.53 -16.60
CA VAL A 65 5.78 10.29 -15.19
C VAL A 65 5.25 8.87 -15.00
N PHE A 66 5.29 8.35 -13.77
CA PHE A 66 4.85 6.98 -13.48
C PHE A 66 3.42 6.66 -13.98
N VAL A 67 2.54 7.67 -13.99
CA VAL A 67 1.17 7.53 -14.51
C VAL A 67 1.15 7.22 -16.01
N ASP A 68 2.11 7.74 -16.79
CA ASP A 68 2.21 7.45 -18.22
C ASP A 68 2.52 5.97 -18.45
N LEU A 69 3.45 5.42 -17.66
CA LEU A 69 3.74 3.99 -17.68
C LEU A 69 2.53 3.14 -17.27
N VAL A 70 1.80 3.55 -16.22
CA VAL A 70 0.57 2.86 -15.81
C VAL A 70 -0.43 2.81 -16.97
N ASN A 71 -0.65 3.93 -17.66
CA ASN A 71 -1.57 4.05 -18.78
C ASN A 71 -1.15 3.24 -20.03
N VAL A 72 0.07 2.69 -20.07
CA VAL A 72 0.45 1.70 -21.09
C VAL A 72 -0.27 0.37 -20.88
N PHE A 73 -0.46 -0.05 -19.63
CA PHE A 73 -1.04 -1.36 -19.31
C PHE A 73 -2.51 -1.29 -18.90
N ILE A 74 -2.90 -0.24 -18.19
CA ILE A 74 -4.26 -0.08 -17.68
C ILE A 74 -4.57 1.39 -17.36
N ALA A 75 -5.85 1.76 -17.40
CA ALA A 75 -6.28 3.08 -16.93
C ALA A 75 -5.82 3.36 -15.48
N LYS A 76 -5.30 4.58 -15.26
CA LYS A 76 -4.89 5.10 -13.94
C LYS A 76 -5.90 4.78 -12.83
N SER A 77 -7.18 5.04 -13.05
CA SER A 77 -8.24 4.82 -12.05
C SER A 77 -8.29 3.37 -11.58
N GLN A 78 -8.29 2.43 -12.52
CA GLN A 78 -8.31 0.99 -12.27
C GLN A 78 -7.05 0.50 -11.55
N PHE A 79 -5.88 1.06 -11.88
CA PHE A 79 -4.64 0.72 -11.19
C PHE A 79 -4.72 1.06 -9.70
N TYR A 80 -5.13 2.28 -9.36
CA TYR A 80 -5.17 2.72 -7.96
C TYR A 80 -6.36 2.15 -7.18
N SER A 81 -7.50 1.90 -7.83
CA SER A 81 -8.68 1.32 -7.16
C SER A 81 -8.53 -0.18 -6.91
N SER A 82 -7.94 -0.91 -7.86
CA SER A 82 -8.01 -2.37 -7.90
C SER A 82 -6.63 -3.01 -7.80
N TRP A 83 -5.75 -2.79 -8.79
CA TRP A 83 -4.47 -3.52 -8.90
C TRP A 83 -3.54 -3.25 -7.72
N LYS A 84 -3.28 -1.98 -7.43
CA LYS A 84 -2.30 -1.57 -6.40
C LYS A 84 -2.66 -2.15 -5.03
N GLY A 85 -3.93 -2.05 -4.65
CA GLY A 85 -4.41 -2.54 -3.36
C GLY A 85 -4.43 -4.05 -3.25
N SER A 86 -4.89 -4.75 -4.28
CA SER A 86 -5.01 -6.22 -4.28
C SER A 86 -3.64 -6.89 -4.37
N PHE A 87 -2.80 -6.50 -5.32
CA PHE A 87 -1.50 -7.15 -5.51
C PHE A 87 -0.50 -6.83 -4.40
N SER A 88 -0.50 -5.60 -3.86
CA SER A 88 0.33 -5.28 -2.67
C SER A 88 -0.04 -6.14 -1.46
N ARG A 89 -1.32 -6.51 -1.31
CA ARG A 89 -1.77 -7.43 -0.26
C ARG A 89 -1.44 -8.88 -0.59
N ALA A 90 -1.65 -9.31 -1.83
CA ALA A 90 -1.32 -10.66 -2.30
C ALA A 90 0.16 -11.01 -2.07
N GLN A 91 1.08 -10.05 -2.30
CA GLN A 91 2.52 -10.24 -2.04
C GLN A 91 2.86 -10.56 -0.57
N LYS A 92 1.98 -10.24 0.37
CA LYS A 92 2.15 -10.55 1.80
C LYS A 92 1.75 -11.99 2.15
N HIS A 93 1.16 -12.71 1.20
CA HIS A 93 0.79 -14.11 1.33
C HIS A 93 1.69 -14.95 0.42
N PRO A 94 2.73 -15.63 0.96
CA PRO A 94 3.71 -16.38 0.16
C PRO A 94 3.09 -17.37 -0.82
N GLN A 95 2.05 -18.10 -0.38
CA GLN A 95 1.29 -19.04 -1.21
C GLN A 95 0.73 -18.39 -2.49
N MET A 96 0.02 -17.28 -2.34
CA MET A 96 -0.61 -16.57 -3.45
C MET A 96 0.45 -15.91 -4.33
N LYS A 97 1.53 -15.40 -3.72
CA LYS A 97 2.66 -14.84 -4.48
C LYS A 97 3.29 -15.90 -5.39
N SER A 98 3.63 -17.08 -4.86
CA SER A 98 4.22 -18.17 -5.64
C SER A 98 3.29 -18.62 -6.79
N TRP A 99 1.99 -18.72 -6.51
CA TRP A 99 0.99 -19.05 -7.53
C TRP A 99 0.88 -17.99 -8.63
N LEU A 100 0.89 -16.70 -8.26
CA LEU A 100 0.87 -15.58 -9.20
C LEU A 100 2.16 -15.49 -10.04
N ASP A 101 3.28 -15.89 -9.46
CA ASP A 101 4.59 -15.96 -10.14
C ASP A 101 4.72 -17.19 -11.05
N ALA A 102 3.72 -18.08 -11.10
CA ALA A 102 3.76 -19.36 -11.82
C ALA A 102 5.02 -20.18 -11.49
N ASN A 103 5.43 -20.15 -10.23
CA ASN A 103 6.60 -20.89 -9.77
C ASN A 103 6.34 -22.42 -9.86
N SER A 104 7.35 -23.21 -10.19
CA SER A 104 7.23 -24.67 -10.31
C SER A 104 6.81 -25.33 -9.00
N ASP A 105 7.22 -24.74 -7.87
CA ASP A 105 6.90 -25.21 -6.52
C ASP A 105 5.62 -24.57 -5.97
N ALA A 106 4.85 -23.86 -6.80
CA ALA A 106 3.60 -23.26 -6.37
C ALA A 106 2.56 -24.34 -6.06
N GLU A 107 1.78 -24.11 -4.99
CA GLU A 107 0.61 -24.92 -4.68
C GLU A 107 -0.38 -24.89 -5.85
N SER A 108 -1.10 -26.00 -6.05
CA SER A 108 -2.08 -26.13 -7.13
C SER A 108 -3.24 -25.15 -6.97
N ASP A 109 -3.97 -24.92 -8.06
CA ASP A 109 -5.13 -24.02 -8.08
C ASP A 109 -6.15 -24.40 -6.99
N SER A 110 -6.40 -25.69 -6.79
CA SER A 110 -7.31 -26.20 -5.76
C SER A 110 -6.86 -25.88 -4.34
N GLU A 111 -5.56 -25.93 -4.07
CA GLU A 111 -5.00 -25.66 -2.74
C GLU A 111 -5.02 -24.16 -2.42
N ILE A 112 -4.76 -23.31 -3.43
CA ILE A 112 -4.78 -21.86 -3.26
C ILE A 112 -6.22 -21.34 -3.17
N TRP A 113 -7.07 -21.69 -4.13
CA TRP A 113 -8.37 -21.06 -4.32
C TRP A 113 -9.51 -21.79 -3.62
N ALA A 114 -9.34 -23.06 -3.23
CA ALA A 114 -10.35 -23.97 -2.67
C ALA A 114 -11.58 -24.24 -3.57
N GLU A 115 -11.72 -23.52 -4.68
CA GLU A 115 -12.72 -23.71 -5.72
C GLU A 115 -11.98 -23.98 -7.04
N ILE A 116 -12.40 -24.99 -7.80
CA ILE A 116 -11.77 -25.34 -9.06
C ILE A 116 -12.38 -24.47 -10.17
N LYS A 117 -11.67 -23.42 -10.54
CA LYS A 117 -11.81 -22.74 -11.84
C LYS A 117 -10.56 -23.02 -12.68
N ASP A 118 -10.67 -22.92 -14.00
CA ASP A 118 -9.49 -22.91 -14.87
C ASP A 118 -8.59 -21.73 -14.49
N ALA A 119 -7.27 -21.96 -14.48
CA ALA A 119 -6.26 -20.96 -14.12
C ALA A 119 -6.41 -19.62 -14.85
N ASP A 120 -6.86 -19.68 -16.11
CA ASP A 120 -7.04 -18.52 -16.97
C ASP A 120 -8.31 -17.71 -16.67
N ASN A 121 -9.23 -18.29 -15.89
CA ASN A 121 -10.53 -17.69 -15.54
C ASN A 121 -10.52 -16.97 -14.18
N TYR A 122 -9.41 -17.00 -13.44
CA TYR A 122 -9.28 -16.17 -12.24
C TYR A 122 -9.09 -14.69 -12.63
N THR A 123 -9.80 -13.83 -11.93
CA THR A 123 -9.79 -12.39 -12.12
C THR A 123 -9.29 -11.66 -10.88
N ILE A 124 -9.08 -10.34 -11.00
CA ILE A 124 -8.77 -9.48 -9.84
C ILE A 124 -9.89 -9.48 -8.80
N VAL A 125 -11.13 -9.69 -9.21
CA VAL A 125 -12.27 -9.74 -8.30
C VAL A 125 -12.16 -10.98 -7.40
N ASP A 126 -11.86 -12.15 -8.00
CA ASP A 126 -11.62 -13.39 -7.25
C ASP A 126 -10.47 -13.20 -6.25
N LEU A 127 -9.36 -12.57 -6.68
CA LEU A 127 -8.25 -12.26 -5.78
C LEU A 127 -8.68 -11.37 -4.60
N ALA A 128 -9.51 -10.35 -4.86
CA ALA A 128 -10.00 -9.46 -3.81
C ALA A 128 -10.88 -10.21 -2.81
N GLU A 129 -11.70 -11.16 -3.25
CA GLU A 129 -12.50 -12.00 -2.36
C GLU A 129 -11.64 -12.97 -1.55
N TRP A 130 -10.68 -13.62 -2.20
CA TRP A 130 -9.73 -14.50 -1.53
C TRP A 130 -8.97 -13.78 -0.41
N LEU A 131 -8.50 -12.55 -0.67
CA LEU A 131 -7.83 -11.70 0.32
C LEU A 131 -8.76 -11.36 1.50
N LYS A 132 -10.03 -11.04 1.24
CA LYS A 132 -11.03 -10.79 2.30
C LYS A 132 -11.23 -12.03 3.18
N ARG A 133 -11.34 -13.22 2.58
CA ARG A 133 -11.49 -14.50 3.32
C ARG A 133 -10.27 -14.73 4.24
N LYS A 134 -9.04 -14.54 3.75
CA LYS A 134 -7.81 -14.72 4.54
C LYS A 134 -7.65 -13.67 5.65
N ASP A 135 -8.02 -12.41 5.40
CA ASP A 135 -7.97 -11.33 6.40
C ASP A 135 -8.93 -11.60 7.58
N VAL A 136 -10.13 -12.11 7.31
CA VAL A 136 -11.11 -12.46 8.36
C VAL A 136 -10.59 -13.59 9.24
N VAL A 137 -10.00 -14.63 8.66
CA VAL A 137 -9.40 -15.74 9.42
C VAL A 137 -8.26 -15.24 10.31
N LYS A 138 -7.40 -14.35 9.79
CA LYS A 138 -6.31 -13.76 10.57
C LYS A 138 -6.81 -12.95 11.76
N ARG A 139 -7.86 -12.14 11.59
CA ARG A 139 -8.49 -11.38 12.68
C ARG A 139 -9.13 -12.29 13.72
N LYS A 140 -9.83 -13.35 13.32
CA LYS A 140 -10.41 -14.33 14.26
C LYS A 140 -9.34 -15.02 15.10
N ARG A 141 -8.23 -15.46 14.50
CA ARG A 141 -7.10 -16.07 15.23
C ARG A 141 -6.44 -15.09 16.20
N SER A 142 -6.27 -13.83 15.79
CA SER A 142 -5.76 -12.76 16.67
C SER A 142 -6.68 -12.48 17.85
N ALA A 143 -8.00 -12.45 17.65
CA ALA A 143 -8.97 -12.22 18.71
C ALA A 143 -8.96 -13.35 19.76
N VAL A 144 -8.92 -14.61 19.32
CA VAL A 144 -8.82 -15.78 20.21
C VAL A 144 -7.50 -15.78 20.99
N ALA A 145 -6.37 -15.47 20.35
CA ALA A 145 -5.08 -15.37 21.02
C ALA A 145 -5.04 -14.25 22.08
N SER A 146 -5.77 -13.13 21.87
CA SER A 146 -5.90 -12.06 22.87
C SER A 146 -6.91 -12.35 23.98
N ALA A 147 -7.88 -13.25 23.75
CA ALA A 147 -8.86 -13.67 24.76
C ALA A 147 -8.29 -14.71 25.74
N GLY A 148 -7.22 -15.43 25.37
CA GLY A 148 -6.52 -16.40 26.23
C GLY A 148 -5.61 -15.79 27.31
N LYS A 149 -5.51 -14.46 27.41
CA LYS A 149 -4.65 -13.75 28.39
C LYS A 149 -5.44 -12.96 29.45
N LYS A 150 -6.62 -13.45 29.86
CA LYS A 150 -7.37 -12.91 31.01
C LYS A 150 -7.93 -14.03 31.89
N SER A 151 -7.07 -14.66 32.68
CA SER A 151 -7.49 -15.22 33.97
C SER A 151 -6.28 -15.55 34.84
N VAL A 152 -6.44 -15.28 36.14
CA VAL A 152 -5.51 -15.52 37.27
C VAL A 152 -4.44 -14.40 37.40
N VAL A 153 -4.53 -13.46 38.34
CA VAL A 153 -4.62 -13.63 39.81
C VAL A 153 -5.59 -12.61 40.43
N LYS A 154 -6.44 -13.11 41.33
CA LYS A 154 -7.39 -12.39 42.17
C LYS A 154 -6.89 -12.43 43.62
N GLN A 155 -7.21 -11.38 44.40
CA GLN A 155 -7.31 -11.32 45.88
C GLN A 155 -5.96 -11.27 46.64
N GLU A 156 -5.75 -10.57 47.78
CA GLU A 156 -6.55 -9.76 48.71
C GLU A 156 -5.60 -9.26 49.83
N LYS A 157 -5.69 -8.00 50.30
CA LYS A 157 -5.67 -7.72 51.76
C LYS A 157 -6.00 -6.27 52.15
N ARG A 158 -6.65 -6.21 53.30
CA ARG A 158 -7.43 -5.16 53.98
C ARG A 158 -6.60 -4.16 54.82
N LYS A 159 -7.10 -2.91 54.86
CA LYS A 159 -7.47 -2.07 56.05
C LYS A 159 -6.39 -1.49 56.99
N LYS A 160 -6.45 -0.16 57.25
CA LYS A 160 -6.62 0.55 58.56
C LYS A 160 -6.34 2.08 58.42
N GLU A 161 -7.37 2.95 58.37
CA GLU A 161 -7.89 3.93 59.39
C GLU A 161 -7.48 5.41 59.14
N ARG A 162 -8.46 6.30 58.88
CA ARG A 162 -9.07 7.38 59.74
C ARG A 162 -8.29 8.71 59.68
N LYS A 163 -8.86 9.92 59.50
CA LYS A 163 -10.04 10.61 60.09
C LYS A 163 -10.44 11.79 59.15
N ALA A 164 -11.74 12.00 58.86
CA ALA A 164 -12.63 13.12 59.30
C ALA A 164 -12.18 14.54 58.85
N SER A 165 -12.97 15.42 58.23
CA SER A 165 -14.40 15.80 58.39
C SER A 165 -14.98 16.32 57.04
N SER A 166 -16.27 16.09 56.72
CA SER A 166 -17.41 17.04 56.77
C SER A 166 -17.11 18.46 56.24
N GLU A 167 -17.91 19.11 55.38
CA GLU A 167 -19.33 18.97 55.07
C GLU A 167 -19.64 19.76 53.77
N GLU A 168 -20.51 19.17 52.96
CA GLU A 168 -21.53 19.68 52.00
C GLU A 168 -21.43 21.08 51.36
N SER A 169 -21.61 21.15 50.03
CA SER A 169 -22.87 21.59 49.41
C SER A 169 -22.79 21.61 47.87
N ASP A 170 -23.79 20.97 47.27
CA ASP A 170 -24.57 21.23 46.06
C ASP A 170 -24.05 22.00 44.81
N GLU A 171 -24.61 21.55 43.69
CA GLU A 171 -24.97 22.29 42.47
C GLU A 171 -24.01 22.29 41.24
N SER A 172 -24.43 21.49 40.25
CA SER A 172 -24.71 21.88 38.85
C SER A 172 -23.60 22.20 37.82
N SER A 173 -23.71 21.46 36.71
CA SER A 173 -23.67 21.89 35.30
C SER A 173 -22.34 22.21 34.58
N ASP A 174 -22.28 21.60 33.40
CA ASP A 174 -21.71 22.02 32.11
C ASP A 174 -20.25 22.47 31.95
N GLY A 175 -19.68 22.00 30.84
CA GLY A 175 -19.15 22.97 29.87
C GLY A 175 -17.65 23.24 29.86
N LYS A 176 -16.95 22.50 28.99
CA LYS A 176 -15.99 23.00 27.99
C LYS A 176 -14.99 24.13 28.34
N LYS A 177 -13.73 23.75 28.08
CA LYS A 177 -12.73 24.43 27.22
C LYS A 177 -11.87 25.58 27.79
N LEU A 178 -10.56 25.36 27.56
CA LEU A 178 -9.52 26.29 27.10
C LEU A 178 -8.90 27.28 28.10
N LYS A 179 -7.59 27.13 28.29
CA LYS A 179 -6.59 28.22 28.40
C LYS A 179 -5.21 27.63 28.11
N LEU A 180 -4.60 27.97 26.97
CA LEU A 180 -3.68 29.10 26.77
C LEU A 180 -2.31 28.89 27.41
N LYS A 181 -1.25 28.97 26.58
CA LYS A 181 -0.14 29.92 26.82
C LYS A 181 0.74 30.09 25.58
N LEU A 182 0.62 31.29 25.00
CA LEU A 182 1.63 31.99 24.22
C LEU A 182 2.95 32.10 25.02
N LYS A 183 4.08 32.10 24.30
CA LYS A 183 5.24 32.91 24.68
C LYS A 183 5.91 33.49 23.43
N VAL A 184 5.68 34.78 23.23
CA VAL A 184 6.45 35.71 22.40
C VAL A 184 7.52 36.35 23.30
N LYS A 185 8.73 36.57 22.77
CA LYS A 185 9.56 37.78 22.94
C LYS A 185 10.84 37.62 22.09
N THR A 186 10.96 38.31 20.95
CA THR A 186 11.54 39.68 20.74
C THR A 186 13.07 39.73 20.87
N LYS A 187 13.82 40.04 19.80
CA LYS A 187 14.13 41.39 19.20
C LYS A 187 15.48 41.87 19.76
N SER A 188 16.50 42.14 18.95
CA SER A 188 16.78 43.42 18.26
C SER A 188 18.12 43.23 17.51
N LYS A 189 18.26 43.55 16.23
CA LYS A 189 18.28 44.88 15.56
C LYS A 189 19.64 45.58 15.69
N LYS A 190 20.26 45.88 14.53
CA LYS A 190 20.68 47.21 13.99
C LYS A 190 21.96 47.03 13.13
N ASN A 191 21.89 47.16 11.79
CA ASN A 191 22.22 48.32 10.93
C ASN A 191 23.68 48.81 11.14
N SER A 192 24.51 49.15 10.15
CA SER A 192 24.31 49.98 8.95
C SER A 192 25.51 49.78 7.99
N SER A 193 25.29 49.85 6.68
CA SER A 193 25.83 50.86 5.74
C SER A 193 27.35 50.88 5.52
N GLU A 194 27.80 50.57 4.30
CA GLU A 194 28.14 51.53 3.25
C GLU A 194 28.06 50.85 1.87
#